data_AF-R5J001-F1
#
_entry.id   AF-R5J001-F1
#
_cell.length_a   1.000
_cell.length_b   1.000
_cell.length_c   1.000
_cell.angle_alpha   90.00
_cell.angle_beta   90.00
_cell.angle_gamma   90.00
#
_symmetry.space_group_name_H-M   'P 1'
#
loop_
_entity.id
_entity.type
_entity.pdbx_description
1 polymer ?
#
loop_
_entity_poly.entity_id
_entity_poly.type
_entity_poly.pdbx_seq_one_letter_code
_entity_poly.pdbx_strand_id
1 'polypeptide(L)'
;MRFKRMKYMLFALICMGVTPLITHAECDYQRQAELSRIASNVQFSYNYNMNEGLTFTLYVNNLTDDIYVVDSYGQRLSGTGEKQLIYSPSRVSGFQSGDQVRFEIYSNDSNCPNNLLITKYVNFPIFNPYSNLDDCKQNPNFKYCQIWMDTSSVTHEQFTSELNSAKNQPTEEAEEIKQSIFEEILSVLARPQIMIVGSILLILVLISLFIYILKRKNIKGGKL
;
A
#
# COMPACT_ATOMS: atom_id res chain seq x y z
N MET A 1 13.27 -76.59 38.59
CA MET A 1 12.59 -75.84 37.51
C MET A 1 12.05 -74.45 37.90
N ARG A 2 11.87 -74.12 39.20
CA ARG A 2 11.31 -72.83 39.67
C ARG A 2 12.24 -71.60 39.53
N PHE A 3 13.56 -71.77 39.74
CA PHE A 3 14.51 -70.64 39.70
C PHE A 3 14.77 -70.04 38.32
N LYS A 4 14.68 -70.82 37.23
CA LYS A 4 14.86 -70.31 35.86
C LYS A 4 13.72 -69.35 35.49
N ARG A 5 12.47 -69.68 35.82
CA ARG A 5 11.28 -68.84 35.54
C ARG A 5 11.30 -67.51 36.34
N MET A 6 11.86 -67.53 37.55
CA MET A 6 11.98 -66.34 38.40
C MET A 6 12.96 -65.30 37.85
N LYS A 7 14.05 -65.73 37.20
CA LYS A 7 15.01 -64.82 36.54
C LYS A 7 14.40 -64.09 35.34
N TYR A 8 13.57 -64.78 34.54
CA TYR A 8 12.87 -64.14 33.42
C TYR A 8 11.77 -63.19 33.87
N MET A 9 11.08 -63.49 34.97
CA MET A 9 10.11 -62.58 35.59
C MET A 9 10.78 -61.30 36.12
N LEU A 10 11.92 -61.41 36.80
CA LEU A 10 12.65 -60.25 37.31
C LEU A 10 13.20 -59.38 36.15
N PHE A 11 13.69 -60.02 35.10
CA PHE A 11 14.17 -59.34 33.89
C PHE A 11 13.04 -58.60 33.16
N ALA A 12 11.86 -59.22 33.01
CA ALA A 12 10.70 -58.57 32.41
C ALA A 12 10.22 -57.34 33.20
N LEU A 13 10.27 -57.40 34.54
CA LEU A 13 9.87 -56.30 35.42
C LEU A 13 10.85 -55.11 35.34
N ILE A 14 12.14 -55.40 35.18
CA ILE A 14 13.17 -54.38 34.94
C ILE A 14 12.98 -53.75 33.55
N CYS A 15 12.69 -54.54 32.51
CA CYS A 15 12.43 -54.01 31.17
C CYS A 15 11.19 -53.10 31.10
N MET A 16 10.14 -53.40 31.88
CA MET A 16 8.95 -52.52 31.98
C MET A 16 9.21 -51.23 32.77
N GLY A 17 10.18 -51.21 33.70
CA GLY A 17 10.50 -50.03 34.50
C GLY A 17 11.49 -49.06 33.87
N VAL A 18 12.16 -49.45 32.77
CA VAL A 18 13.27 -48.70 32.16
C VAL A 18 12.89 -48.03 30.83
N THR A 19 11.63 -48.14 30.37
CA THR A 19 11.17 -47.25 29.30
C THR A 19 10.84 -45.90 29.92
N PRO A 20 11.64 -44.83 29.70
CA PRO A 20 11.19 -43.50 30.05
C PRO A 20 9.88 -43.26 29.30
N LEU A 21 8.82 -42.93 30.04
CA LEU A 21 7.63 -42.34 29.45
C LEU A 21 8.09 -40.99 28.90
N ILE A 22 8.57 -40.98 27.65
CA ILE A 22 8.81 -39.76 26.90
C ILE A 22 7.41 -39.26 26.54
N THR A 23 6.77 -38.58 27.49
CA THR A 23 5.57 -37.81 27.21
C THR A 23 6.05 -36.60 26.42
N HIS A 24 5.97 -36.67 25.10
CA HIS A 24 5.85 -35.45 24.33
C HIS A 24 4.59 -34.76 24.86
N ALA A 25 4.71 -33.57 25.42
CA ALA A 25 3.54 -32.75 25.70
C ALA A 25 2.87 -32.52 24.34
N GLU A 26 1.83 -33.29 24.05
CA GLU A 26 1.03 -33.12 22.86
C GLU A 26 0.31 -31.77 23.01
N CYS A 27 0.54 -30.88 22.06
CA CYS A 27 -0.07 -29.55 22.10
C CYS A 27 -1.60 -29.72 22.08
N ASP A 28 -2.26 -29.23 23.12
CA ASP A 28 -3.71 -29.29 23.18
C ASP A 28 -4.34 -28.46 22.06
N TYR A 29 -5.38 -29.00 21.42
CA TYR A 29 -6.05 -28.36 20.30
C TYR A 29 -6.63 -26.99 20.66
N GLN A 30 -7.13 -26.80 21.89
CA GLN A 30 -7.67 -25.50 22.31
C GLN A 30 -6.56 -24.46 22.41
N ARG A 31 -5.41 -24.83 23.00
CA ARG A 31 -4.24 -23.94 23.07
C ARG A 31 -3.69 -23.62 21.68
N GLN A 32 -3.63 -24.60 20.78
CA GLN A 32 -3.21 -24.35 19.40
C GLN A 32 -4.14 -23.36 18.69
N ALA A 33 -5.46 -23.52 18.85
CA ALA A 33 -6.44 -22.61 18.26
C ALA A 33 -6.33 -21.19 18.83
N GLU A 34 -6.07 -21.05 20.12
CA GLU A 34 -5.82 -19.76 20.76
C GLU A 34 -4.56 -19.09 20.21
N LEU A 35 -3.45 -19.82 20.12
CA LEU A 35 -2.19 -19.33 19.56
C LEU A 35 -2.35 -18.90 18.10
N SER A 36 -3.08 -19.67 17.29
CA SER A 36 -3.40 -19.29 15.91
C SER A 36 -4.23 -18.00 15.84
N ARG A 37 -5.16 -17.79 16.78
CA ARG A 37 -5.92 -16.53 16.88
C ARG A 37 -5.00 -15.36 17.23
N ILE A 38 -4.06 -15.54 18.16
CA ILE A 38 -3.04 -14.52 18.49
C ILE A 38 -2.19 -14.20 17.25
N ALA A 39 -1.66 -15.23 16.59
CA ALA A 39 -0.85 -15.09 15.38
C ALA A 39 -1.61 -14.39 14.22
N SER A 40 -2.93 -14.62 14.12
CA SER A 40 -3.76 -13.96 13.11
C SER A 40 -3.84 -12.43 13.28
N ASN A 41 -3.66 -11.92 14.50
CA ASN A 41 -3.70 -10.49 14.80
C ASN A 41 -2.39 -9.75 14.50
N VAL A 42 -1.31 -10.48 14.18
CA VAL A 42 -0.05 -9.87 13.76
C VAL A 42 -0.26 -9.10 12.46
N GLN A 43 0.11 -7.83 12.43
CA GLN A 43 -0.08 -6.97 11.25
C GLN A 43 1.26 -6.58 10.67
N PHE A 44 1.30 -6.47 9.34
CA PHE A 44 2.47 -6.05 8.59
C PHE A 44 2.15 -4.75 7.85
N SER A 45 3.04 -3.77 7.97
CA SER A 45 3.01 -2.53 7.21
C SER A 45 4.43 -2.11 6.88
N TYR A 46 4.65 -1.32 5.83
CA TYR A 46 6.00 -0.83 5.52
C TYR A 46 5.98 0.62 5.07
N ASN A 47 7.14 1.26 5.24
CA ASN A 47 7.47 2.54 4.60
C ASN A 47 8.73 2.34 3.75
N TYR A 48 9.01 3.27 2.83
CA TYR A 48 10.18 3.24 1.98
C TYR A 48 10.99 4.54 2.08
N ASN A 49 12.29 4.43 1.79
CA ASN A 49 13.21 5.55 1.70
C ASN A 49 14.10 5.35 0.45
N MET A 50 14.46 6.46 -0.21
CA MET A 50 15.29 6.47 -1.43
C MET A 50 16.56 7.32 -1.31
N ASN A 51 16.87 7.88 -0.14
CA ASN A 51 18.00 8.80 0.08
C ASN A 51 19.35 8.14 -0.20
N GLU A 52 19.51 6.88 0.20
CA GLU A 52 20.75 6.10 0.03
C GLU A 52 20.51 4.85 -0.85
N GLY A 53 19.49 4.91 -1.71
CA GLY A 53 18.96 3.77 -2.46
C GLY A 53 17.68 3.21 -1.84
N LEU A 54 17.00 2.33 -2.59
CA LEU A 54 15.70 1.77 -2.21
C LEU A 54 15.84 0.92 -0.95
N THR A 55 15.18 1.38 0.11
CA THR A 55 15.10 0.68 1.40
C THR A 55 13.66 0.65 1.87
N PHE A 56 13.17 -0.52 2.28
CA PHE A 56 11.89 -0.70 2.94
C PHE A 56 12.09 -0.98 4.42
N THR A 57 11.40 -0.23 5.27
CA THR A 57 11.27 -0.50 6.70
C THR A 57 9.92 -1.16 6.93
N LEU A 58 9.94 -2.47 7.20
CA LEU A 58 8.77 -3.26 7.53
C LEU A 58 8.54 -3.21 9.04
N TYR A 59 7.31 -2.94 9.44
CA TYR A 59 6.81 -2.94 10.81
C TYR A 59 5.93 -4.18 11.01
N VAL A 60 6.25 -4.94 12.05
CA VAL A 60 5.50 -6.12 12.50
C VAL A 60 4.86 -5.76 13.83
N ASN A 61 3.53 -5.64 13.80
CA ASN A 61 2.72 -5.14 14.90
C ASN A 61 1.99 -6.29 15.61
N ASN A 62 1.63 -6.04 16.88
CA ASN A 62 0.88 -6.97 17.73
C ASN A 62 1.59 -8.31 17.98
N LEU A 63 2.93 -8.29 18.08
CA LEU A 63 3.66 -9.47 18.56
C LEU A 63 3.46 -9.62 20.07
N THR A 64 3.46 -10.87 20.51
CA THR A 64 3.35 -11.29 21.91
C THR A 64 4.45 -12.31 22.20
N ASP A 65 4.79 -12.51 23.47
CA ASP A 65 5.82 -13.47 23.86
C ASP A 65 5.45 -14.93 23.52
N ASP A 66 4.16 -15.22 23.32
CA ASP A 66 3.62 -16.54 22.94
C ASP A 66 3.92 -16.96 21.49
N ILE A 67 4.40 -16.04 20.64
CA ILE A 67 4.67 -16.32 19.22
C ILE A 67 6.00 -15.71 18.77
N TYR A 68 6.52 -16.21 17.66
CA TYR A 68 7.64 -15.59 16.95
C TYR A 68 7.41 -15.69 15.44
N VAL A 69 8.04 -14.78 14.69
CA VAL A 69 7.92 -14.68 13.24
C VAL A 69 9.26 -15.00 12.60
N VAL A 70 9.26 -15.75 11.51
CA VAL A 70 10.43 -16.01 10.67
C VAL A 70 10.11 -15.61 9.24
N ASP A 71 10.96 -14.81 8.62
CA ASP A 71 10.83 -14.46 7.21
C ASP A 71 11.49 -15.50 6.29
N SER A 72 11.23 -15.43 4.98
CA SER A 72 11.83 -16.33 3.98
C SER A 72 13.35 -16.19 3.83
N TYR A 73 13.97 -15.18 4.44
CA TYR A 73 15.42 -14.96 4.47
C TYR A 73 16.05 -15.45 5.78
N GLY A 74 15.26 -16.02 6.70
CA GLY A 74 15.72 -16.59 7.98
C GLY A 74 15.81 -15.59 9.13
N GLN A 75 15.33 -14.36 8.97
CA GLN A 75 15.28 -13.38 10.06
C GLN A 75 14.16 -13.74 11.04
N ARG A 76 14.51 -13.86 12.33
CA ARG A 76 13.57 -14.18 13.41
C ARG A 76 13.26 -12.96 14.25
N LEU A 77 11.98 -12.71 14.48
CA LEU A 77 11.46 -11.70 15.40
C LEU A 77 10.68 -12.37 16.53
N SER A 78 10.94 -11.96 17.76
CA SER A 78 10.20 -12.43 18.95
C SER A 78 10.06 -11.30 19.97
N GLY A 79 9.25 -11.58 20.99
CA GLY A 79 8.95 -10.65 22.07
C GLY A 79 7.75 -9.77 21.76
N THR A 80 7.28 -9.06 22.78
CA THR A 80 6.06 -8.27 22.71
C THR A 80 6.24 -6.91 22.02
N GLY A 81 5.20 -6.45 21.31
CA GLY A 81 5.08 -5.10 20.75
C GLY A 81 5.38 -5.00 19.25
N GLU A 82 5.71 -3.79 18.80
CA GLU A 82 6.15 -3.53 17.43
C GLU A 82 7.62 -3.95 17.26
N LYS A 83 7.94 -4.59 16.13
CA LYS A 83 9.30 -4.89 15.68
C LYS A 83 9.50 -4.40 14.25
N GLN A 84 10.75 -4.20 13.87
CA GLN A 84 11.11 -3.68 12.55
C GLN A 84 12.11 -4.58 11.85
N LEU A 85 11.95 -4.74 10.54
CA LEU A 85 12.89 -5.37 9.63
C LEU A 85 13.22 -4.42 8.50
N ILE A 86 14.45 -4.47 8.01
CA ILE A 86 14.91 -3.59 6.94
C ILE A 86 15.24 -4.44 5.72
N TYR A 87 14.53 -4.18 4.63
CA TYR A 87 14.74 -4.83 3.35
C TYR A 87 15.35 -3.86 2.35
N SER A 88 16.49 -4.23 1.80
CA SER A 88 17.14 -3.53 0.71
C SER A 88 18.04 -4.52 -0.02
N PRO A 89 18.20 -4.42 -1.36
CA PRO A 89 19.10 -5.29 -2.11
C PRO A 89 20.55 -5.30 -1.58
N SER A 90 20.97 -4.22 -0.91
CA SER A 90 22.30 -4.10 -0.30
C SER A 90 22.41 -4.74 1.09
N ARG A 91 21.27 -4.98 1.77
CA ARG A 91 21.24 -5.43 3.18
C ARG A 91 20.72 -6.85 3.36
N VAL A 92 19.85 -7.31 2.45
CA VAL A 92 19.25 -8.65 2.49
C VAL A 92 19.61 -9.36 1.19
N SER A 93 20.46 -10.38 1.30
CA SER A 93 20.92 -11.15 0.13
C SER A 93 19.75 -11.81 -0.58
N GLY A 94 19.64 -11.60 -1.89
CA GLY A 94 18.58 -12.15 -2.72
C GLY A 94 17.25 -11.39 -2.68
N PHE A 95 17.11 -10.31 -1.89
CA PHE A 95 15.94 -9.44 -1.92
C PHE A 95 15.99 -8.50 -3.14
N GLN A 96 14.88 -8.42 -3.86
CA GLN A 96 14.68 -7.51 -5.00
C GLN A 96 13.37 -6.70 -4.84
N SER A 97 13.30 -5.54 -5.48
CA SER A 97 12.03 -4.80 -5.54
C SER A 97 10.99 -5.61 -6.31
N GLY A 98 9.76 -5.68 -5.81
CA GLY A 98 8.73 -6.56 -6.36
C GLY A 98 8.60 -7.89 -5.66
N ASP A 99 9.53 -8.24 -4.77
CA ASP A 99 9.48 -9.51 -4.05
C ASP A 99 8.23 -9.62 -3.17
N GLN A 100 7.66 -10.82 -3.16
CA GLN A 100 6.70 -11.24 -2.15
C GLN A 100 7.45 -11.99 -1.05
N VAL A 101 7.54 -11.39 0.13
CA VAL A 101 8.22 -11.99 1.27
C VAL A 101 7.22 -12.80 2.09
N ARG A 102 7.58 -14.06 2.38
CA ARG A 102 6.78 -14.98 3.20
C ARG A 102 7.19 -14.85 4.66
N PHE A 103 6.20 -14.72 5.55
CA PHE A 103 6.36 -14.67 7.00
C PHE A 103 5.62 -15.84 7.62
N GLU A 104 6.36 -16.71 8.28
CA GLU A 104 5.83 -17.86 9.01
C GLU A 104 5.80 -17.52 10.49
N ILE A 105 4.63 -17.61 11.11
CA ILE A 105 4.42 -17.30 12.52
C ILE A 105 4.26 -18.60 13.29
N TYR A 106 5.13 -18.79 14.25
CA TYR A 106 5.26 -20.01 15.04
C TYR A 106 4.91 -19.76 16.50
N SER A 107 4.51 -20.82 17.18
CA SER A 107 4.32 -20.82 18.63
C SER A 107 5.66 -20.79 19.37
N ASN A 108 5.73 -19.93 20.38
CA ASN A 108 6.81 -19.85 21.36
C ASN A 108 6.39 -20.42 22.74
N ASP A 109 5.22 -21.04 22.82
CA ASP A 109 4.68 -21.64 24.05
C ASP A 109 5.42 -22.94 24.39
N SER A 110 5.78 -23.15 25.66
CA SER A 110 6.53 -24.33 26.10
C SER A 110 5.76 -25.65 25.96
N ASN A 111 4.43 -25.59 25.98
CA ASN A 111 3.55 -26.76 25.81
C ASN A 111 3.22 -27.01 24.33
N CYS A 112 3.46 -26.03 23.46
CA CYS A 112 3.22 -26.10 22.02
C CYS A 112 4.42 -25.57 21.20
N PRO A 113 5.67 -26.04 21.43
CA PRO A 113 6.84 -25.35 20.91
C PRO A 113 6.99 -25.55 19.40
N ASN A 114 7.31 -24.45 18.68
CA ASN A 114 7.67 -24.46 17.26
C ASN A 114 6.58 -24.96 16.30
N ASN A 115 5.32 -24.99 16.72
CA ASN A 115 4.21 -25.27 15.82
C ASN A 115 3.99 -24.09 14.89
N LEU A 116 3.94 -24.33 13.57
CA LEU A 116 3.53 -23.32 12.59
C LEU A 116 2.05 -23.01 12.79
N LEU A 117 1.73 -21.74 13.04
CA LEU A 117 0.37 -21.29 13.35
C LEU A 117 -0.30 -20.68 12.11
N ILE A 118 0.42 -19.81 11.41
CA ILE A 118 -0.08 -19.13 10.20
C ILE A 118 1.08 -18.65 9.33
N THR A 119 0.84 -18.56 8.04
CA THR A 119 1.74 -17.94 7.07
C THR A 119 1.08 -16.69 6.49
N LYS A 120 1.83 -15.59 6.46
CA LYS A 120 1.42 -14.31 5.83
C LYS A 120 2.42 -13.92 4.75
N TYR A 121 1.97 -13.07 3.84
CA TYR A 121 2.77 -12.60 2.72
C TYR A 121 2.73 -11.08 2.66
N VAL A 122 3.88 -10.46 2.39
CA VAL A 122 3.99 -9.02 2.15
C VAL A 122 4.53 -8.82 0.75
N ASN A 123 3.77 -8.11 -0.09
CA ASN A 123 4.19 -7.76 -1.44
C ASN A 123 4.88 -6.40 -1.42
N PHE A 124 6.16 -6.35 -1.78
CA PHE A 124 6.85 -5.08 -1.97
C PHE A 124 6.61 -4.58 -3.40
N PRO A 125 6.48 -3.27 -3.61
CA PRO A 125 6.26 -2.73 -4.94
C PRO A 125 7.50 -2.87 -5.83
N ILE A 126 7.28 -3.05 -7.14
CA ILE A 126 8.35 -3.05 -8.14
C ILE A 126 8.81 -1.61 -8.34
N PHE A 127 10.12 -1.38 -8.20
CA PHE A 127 10.71 -0.07 -8.40
C PHE A 127 10.96 0.18 -9.89
N ASN A 128 10.44 1.30 -10.38
CA ASN A 128 10.66 1.74 -11.75
C ASN A 128 11.94 2.60 -11.85
N PRO A 129 13.00 2.13 -12.53
CA PRO A 129 14.23 2.91 -12.69
C PRO A 129 14.04 4.20 -13.52
N TYR A 130 13.05 4.26 -14.43
CA TYR A 130 12.79 5.45 -15.24
C TYR A 130 12.27 6.63 -14.42
N SER A 131 11.62 6.38 -13.27
CA SER A 131 11.07 7.43 -12.41
C SER A 131 12.11 8.46 -11.93
N ASN A 132 13.39 8.09 -11.90
CA ASN A 132 14.49 8.96 -11.49
C ASN A 132 15.07 9.82 -12.61
N LEU A 133 14.69 9.59 -13.88
CA LEU A 133 15.17 10.36 -15.01
C LEU A 133 14.67 11.80 -14.96
N ASP A 134 15.49 12.74 -15.43
CA ASP A 134 15.10 14.16 -15.49
C ASP A 134 13.87 14.39 -16.38
N ASP A 135 13.71 13.57 -17.42
CA ASP A 135 12.50 13.51 -18.23
C ASP A 135 11.24 13.25 -17.40
N CYS A 136 11.31 12.38 -16.40
CA CYS A 136 10.21 12.10 -15.50
C CYS A 136 9.98 13.18 -14.45
N LYS A 137 11.02 13.88 -14.02
CA LYS A 137 10.86 15.07 -13.18
C LYS A 137 10.12 16.19 -13.91
N GLN A 138 10.33 16.32 -15.22
CA GLN A 138 9.65 17.29 -16.07
C GLN A 138 8.25 16.84 -16.49
N ASN A 139 8.00 15.52 -16.53
CA ASN A 139 6.74 14.93 -16.99
C ASN A 139 6.19 13.92 -15.95
N PRO A 140 5.87 14.35 -14.73
CA PRO A 140 5.55 13.43 -13.62
C PRO A 140 4.28 12.59 -13.85
N ASN A 141 3.38 13.06 -14.72
CA ASN A 141 2.13 12.36 -15.05
C ASN A 141 2.28 11.38 -16.21
N PHE A 142 3.44 11.31 -16.87
CA PHE A 142 3.66 10.32 -17.93
C PHE A 142 3.62 8.91 -17.34
N LYS A 143 3.00 7.98 -18.06
CA LYS A 143 2.70 6.63 -17.54
C LYS A 143 3.92 5.90 -16.99
N TYR A 144 5.09 6.04 -17.64
CA TYR A 144 6.33 5.37 -17.21
C TYR A 144 7.14 6.19 -16.17
N CYS A 145 6.58 7.26 -15.62
CA CYS A 145 7.25 8.08 -14.60
C CYS A 145 6.76 7.79 -13.18
N GLN A 146 5.77 6.90 -13.02
CA GLN A 146 5.33 6.43 -11.71
C GLN A 146 6.45 5.63 -11.03
N ILE A 147 6.68 5.90 -9.74
CA ILE A 147 7.74 5.25 -8.95
C ILE A 147 7.54 3.74 -8.84
N TRP A 148 6.28 3.31 -8.65
CA TRP A 148 5.90 1.92 -8.46
C TRP A 148 5.23 1.39 -9.71
N MET A 149 6.04 0.91 -10.65
CA MET A 149 5.56 0.35 -11.90
C MET A 149 6.52 -0.73 -12.39
N ASP A 150 5.95 -1.82 -12.90
CA ASP A 150 6.75 -2.81 -13.63
C ASP A 150 7.08 -2.26 -15.02
N THR A 151 8.36 -1.95 -15.23
CA THR A 151 8.91 -1.52 -16.52
C THR A 151 9.95 -2.51 -17.04
N SER A 152 9.95 -3.75 -16.55
CA SER A 152 10.92 -4.79 -16.95
C SER A 152 10.87 -5.11 -18.45
N SER A 153 9.71 -4.96 -19.07
CA SER A 153 9.51 -5.17 -20.51
C SER A 153 9.73 -3.91 -21.37
N VAL A 154 9.99 -2.75 -20.76
CA VAL A 154 10.08 -1.46 -21.46
C VAL A 154 11.53 -1.12 -21.73
N THR A 155 11.92 -1.05 -23.00
CA THR A 155 13.27 -0.61 -23.38
C THR A 155 13.41 0.91 -23.27
N HIS A 156 14.65 1.39 -23.18
CA HIS A 156 14.90 2.83 -23.16
C HIS A 156 14.48 3.52 -24.46
N GLU A 157 14.60 2.85 -25.62
CA GLU A 157 14.10 3.40 -26.89
C GLU A 157 12.57 3.51 -26.89
N GLN A 158 11.87 2.49 -26.37
CA GLN A 158 10.42 2.53 -26.22
C GLN A 158 9.97 3.66 -25.29
N PHE A 159 10.60 3.77 -24.12
CA PHE A 159 10.35 4.86 -23.18
C PHE A 159 10.50 6.23 -23.85
N THR A 160 11.62 6.45 -24.55
CA THR A 160 11.94 7.73 -25.19
C THR A 160 11.00 8.04 -26.34
N SER A 161 10.70 7.07 -27.20
CA SER A 161 9.78 7.21 -28.33
C SER A 161 8.37 7.59 -27.87
N GLU A 162 7.86 6.90 -26.85
CA GLU A 162 6.53 7.16 -26.32
C GLU A 162 6.44 8.49 -25.57
N LEU A 163 7.48 8.87 -24.81
CA LEU A 163 7.54 10.16 -24.14
C LEU A 163 7.56 11.32 -25.15
N ASN A 164 8.37 11.20 -26.21
CA ASN A 164 8.42 12.22 -27.26
C ASN A 164 7.10 12.30 -28.02
N SER A 165 6.44 11.18 -28.26
CA SER A 165 5.11 11.15 -28.87
C SER A 165 4.08 11.86 -28.00
N ALA A 166 4.11 11.64 -26.68
CA ALA A 166 3.24 12.33 -25.73
C ALA A 166 3.53 13.84 -25.61
N LYS A 167 4.80 14.26 -25.74
CA LYS A 167 5.20 15.68 -25.77
C LYS A 167 4.78 16.38 -27.07
N ASN A 168 4.79 15.66 -28.19
CA ASN A 168 4.51 16.19 -29.53
C ASN A 168 3.05 16.07 -29.97
N GLN A 169 2.24 15.28 -29.25
CA GLN A 169 0.80 15.42 -29.35
C GLN A 169 0.44 16.81 -28.82
N PRO A 170 -0.20 17.68 -29.62
CA PRO A 170 -0.95 18.79 -29.07
C PRO A 170 -1.86 18.19 -28.00
N THR A 171 -2.10 18.92 -26.92
CA THR A 171 -3.08 18.53 -25.91
C THR A 171 -4.47 18.58 -26.56
N GLU A 172 -4.80 17.59 -27.39
CA GLU A 172 -6.12 17.40 -27.99
C GLU A 172 -7.16 17.27 -26.89
N GLU A 173 -6.81 16.71 -25.72
CA GLU A 173 -7.69 16.73 -24.54
C GLU A 173 -7.96 18.15 -24.00
N ALA A 174 -7.00 19.09 -24.05
CA ALA A 174 -7.25 20.45 -23.57
C ALA A 174 -8.06 21.29 -24.57
N GLU A 175 -7.92 21.02 -25.87
CA GLU A 175 -8.76 21.64 -26.91
C GLU A 175 -10.15 21.02 -26.98
N GLU A 176 -10.31 19.69 -26.88
CA GLU A 176 -11.62 19.03 -26.81
C GLU A 176 -12.38 19.40 -25.53
N ILE A 177 -11.73 19.45 -24.36
CA ILE A 177 -12.39 19.88 -23.12
C ILE A 177 -12.81 21.35 -23.21
N LYS A 178 -11.97 22.23 -23.77
CA LYS A 178 -12.36 23.63 -23.99
C LYS A 178 -13.53 23.72 -24.97
N GLN A 179 -13.46 23.05 -26.11
CA GLN A 179 -14.56 23.05 -27.09
C GLN A 179 -15.85 22.49 -26.48
N SER A 180 -15.78 21.38 -25.74
CA SER A 180 -16.92 20.77 -25.04
C SER A 180 -17.57 21.72 -24.01
N ILE A 181 -16.76 22.38 -23.17
CA ILE A 181 -17.26 23.35 -22.18
C ILE A 181 -17.86 24.59 -22.88
N PHE A 182 -17.23 25.09 -23.96
CA PHE A 182 -17.77 26.23 -24.72
C PHE A 182 -19.08 25.89 -25.41
N GLU A 183 -19.20 24.71 -26.03
CA GLU A 183 -20.43 24.24 -26.66
C GLU A 183 -21.55 24.01 -25.63
N GLU A 184 -21.23 23.45 -24.46
CA GLU A 184 -22.18 23.28 -23.38
C GLU A 184 -22.68 24.63 -22.83
N ILE A 185 -21.79 25.61 -22.63
CA ILE A 185 -22.16 26.98 -22.22
C ILE A 185 -22.99 27.69 -23.30
N LEU A 186 -22.62 27.57 -24.58
CA LEU A 186 -23.39 28.15 -25.69
C LEU A 186 -24.79 27.55 -25.75
N SER A 187 -24.92 26.24 -25.56
CA SER A 187 -26.20 25.52 -25.58
C SER A 187 -27.13 25.95 -24.45
N VAL A 188 -26.58 26.36 -23.30
CA VAL A 188 -27.34 26.92 -22.18
C VAL A 188 -27.76 28.37 -22.48
N LEU A 189 -26.87 29.19 -23.03
CA LEU A 189 -27.17 30.59 -23.38
C LEU A 189 -28.15 30.75 -24.55
N ALA A 190 -28.16 29.80 -25.50
CA ALA A 190 -29.07 29.79 -26.64
C ALA A 190 -30.52 29.38 -26.28
N ARG A 191 -30.79 29.02 -25.01
CA ARG A 191 -32.15 28.70 -24.56
C ARG A 191 -33.01 29.96 -24.55
N PRO A 192 -34.21 29.94 -25.17
CA PRO A 192 -35.05 31.14 -25.31
C PRO A 192 -35.46 31.75 -23.97
N GLN A 193 -35.59 30.94 -22.92
CA GLN A 193 -35.91 31.41 -21.57
C GLN A 193 -34.76 32.22 -20.93
N ILE A 194 -33.50 31.84 -21.18
CA ILE A 194 -32.32 32.51 -20.62
C ILE A 194 -32.02 33.81 -21.37
N MET A 195 -32.23 33.84 -22.69
CA MET A 195 -32.11 35.07 -23.50
C MET A 195 -33.10 36.16 -23.06
N ILE A 196 -34.35 35.78 -22.74
CA ILE A 196 -35.37 36.72 -22.24
C ILE A 196 -34.95 37.31 -20.88
N VAL A 197 -34.50 36.47 -19.94
CA VAL A 197 -34.06 36.91 -18.61
C VAL A 197 -32.82 37.81 -18.70
N GLY A 198 -31.85 37.46 -19.56
CA GLY A 198 -30.65 38.28 -19.78
C GLY A 198 -30.95 39.66 -20.36
N SER A 199 -31.88 39.74 -21.30
CA SER A 199 -32.31 41.00 -21.91
C SER A 199 -33.01 41.93 -20.91
N ILE A 200 -33.86 41.38 -20.04
CA ILE A 200 -34.52 42.13 -18.97
C ILE A 200 -33.49 42.70 -17.98
N LEU A 201 -32.50 41.88 -17.58
CA LEU A 201 -31.42 42.31 -16.69
C LEU A 201 -30.58 43.43 -17.30
N LEU A 202 -30.23 43.32 -18.57
CA LEU A 202 -29.44 44.34 -19.28
C LEU A 202 -30.21 45.67 -19.40
N ILE A 203 -31.52 45.62 -19.66
CA ILE A 203 -32.38 46.81 -19.69
C ILE A 203 -32.45 47.47 -18.31
N LEU A 204 -32.57 46.71 -17.22
CA LEU A 204 -32.58 47.26 -15.84
C LEU A 204 -31.25 47.95 -15.49
N VAL A 205 -30.13 47.39 -15.93
CA VAL A 205 -28.81 48.00 -15.75
C VAL A 205 -28.71 49.31 -16.54
N LEU A 206 -29.18 49.35 -17.78
CA LEU A 206 -29.19 50.58 -18.59
C LEU A 206 -30.10 51.66 -17.99
N ILE A 207 -31.27 51.28 -17.48
CA ILE A 207 -32.20 52.19 -16.80
C ILE A 207 -31.57 52.73 -15.51
N SER A 208 -30.96 51.88 -14.69
CA SER A 208 -30.31 52.33 -13.45
C SER A 208 -29.10 53.23 -13.71
N LEU A 209 -28.28 52.94 -14.73
CA LEU A 209 -27.21 53.84 -15.21
C LEU A 209 -27.75 55.16 -15.72
N PHE A 210 -28.84 55.15 -16.49
CA PHE A 210 -29.46 56.36 -17.03
C PHE A 210 -30.02 57.24 -15.89
N ILE A 211 -30.73 56.65 -14.93
CA ILE A 211 -31.22 57.35 -13.73
C ILE A 211 -30.05 57.90 -12.91
N TYR A 212 -28.97 57.13 -12.73
CA TYR A 212 -27.77 57.58 -12.03
C TYR A 212 -27.12 58.80 -12.72
N ILE A 213 -27.04 58.79 -14.05
CA ILE A 213 -26.51 59.91 -14.85
C ILE A 213 -27.42 61.15 -14.74
N LEU A 214 -28.75 60.98 -14.80
CA LEU A 214 -29.70 62.09 -14.62
C LEU A 214 -29.62 62.70 -13.21
N LYS A 215 -29.53 61.86 -12.17
CA LYS A 215 -29.35 62.31 -10.78
C LYS A 215 -28.03 63.07 -10.61
N ARG A 216 -26.95 62.60 -11.24
CA ARG A 216 -25.63 63.28 -11.24
C ARG A 216 -25.67 64.65 -11.95
N LYS A 217 -26.48 64.82 -12.99
CA LYS A 217 -26.67 66.11 -13.68
C LYS A 217 -27.49 67.10 -12.85
N ASN A 218 -28.58 66.67 -12.21
CA ASN A 218 -29.38 67.54 -11.34
C ASN A 218 -28.61 68.04 -10.10
N ILE A 219 -27.71 67.23 -9.53
CA ILE A 219 -26.86 67.66 -8.39
C ILE A 219 -25.85 68.74 -8.81
N LYS A 220 -25.42 68.77 -10.08
CA LYS A 220 -24.52 69.82 -10.60
C LYS A 220 -25.25 71.07 -11.09
N GLY A 221 -26.53 70.97 -11.47
CA GLY A 221 -27.36 72.10 -11.90
C GLY A 221 -28.03 72.89 -10.77
N GLY A 222 -28.05 72.36 -9.53
CA GLY A 222 -28.62 73.02 -8.35
C GLY A 222 -27.66 73.92 -7.55
N LYS A 223 -26.51 74.30 -8.14
CA LYS A 223 -25.66 75.39 -7.64
C LYS A 223 -25.68 76.52 -8.66
N LEU A 224 -26.72 77.33 -8.58
CA LEU A 224 -26.77 78.70 -9.08
C LEU A 224 -27.61 79.50 -8.07
#